data_AF-X2FJT3-F1
#
_entry.id   AF-X2FJT3-F1
#
_cell.length_a   1.000
_cell.length_b   1.000
_cell.length_c   1.000
_cell.angle_alpha   90.00
_cell.angle_beta   90.00
_cell.angle_gamma   90.00
#
_symmetry.space_group_name_H-M   'P 1'
#
loop_
_entity.id
_entity.type
_entity.pdbx_description
1 polymer ?
#
loop_
_entity_poly.entity_id
_entity_poly.type
_entity_poly.pdbx_seq_one_letter_code
_entity_poly.pdbx_strand_id
1 'polypeptide(L)'
;QIQLPENAEMMKVMKGGPVDTGRGFVLHSSDFYIQDATLNIDDGISLTATVDILKAIAKGAGPKHAILALGYAGWAPGQLENEIQHNGWLHCDADPELIFGTDVDEKYARALRKIGIEAGML
;
A
#
# COMPACT_ATOMS: atom_id res chain seq x y z
N GLN A 1 -7.28 -22.28 2.76
CA GLN A 1 -5.92 -22.08 2.22
C GLN A 1 -6.06 -21.37 0.88
N ILE A 2 -5.55 -20.16 0.75
CA ILE A 2 -5.55 -19.41 -0.52
C ILE A 2 -4.24 -19.80 -1.21
N GLN A 3 -4.30 -20.69 -2.20
CA GLN A 3 -3.16 -20.97 -3.07
C GLN A 3 -3.19 -19.99 -4.25
N LEU A 4 -2.15 -19.15 -4.35
CA LEU A 4 -1.94 -18.22 -5.45
C LEU A 4 -1.27 -18.99 -6.61
N PRO A 5 -1.68 -18.79 -7.88
CA PRO A 5 -1.12 -19.51 -9.01
C PRO A 5 0.29 -19.03 -9.39
N GLU A 6 1.10 -19.95 -9.94
CA GLU A 6 2.52 -19.80 -10.27
C GLU A 6 2.86 -18.72 -11.32
N ASN A 7 1.85 -18.18 -12.04
CA ASN A 7 2.00 -17.07 -12.99
C ASN A 7 1.66 -15.69 -12.42
N ALA A 8 1.27 -15.58 -11.14
CA ALA A 8 1.26 -14.30 -10.46
C ALA A 8 2.72 -13.98 -10.10
N GLU A 9 3.45 -13.31 -10.99
CA GLU A 9 4.77 -12.77 -10.65
C GLU A 9 4.67 -11.97 -9.35
N MET A 10 5.09 -12.61 -8.26
CA MET A 10 5.27 -12.11 -6.90
C MET A 10 4.41 -10.90 -6.51
N MET A 11 3.10 -11.11 -6.32
CA MET A 11 2.30 -10.13 -5.57
C MET A 11 2.86 -10.05 -4.15
N LYS A 12 3.57 -8.96 -3.85
CA LYS A 12 4.23 -8.79 -2.55
C LYS A 12 3.19 -8.66 -1.45
N VAL A 13 3.34 -9.51 -0.43
CA VAL A 13 2.53 -9.47 0.78
C VAL A 13 3.27 -8.63 1.81
N MET A 14 2.69 -7.49 2.13
CA MET A 14 3.19 -6.52 3.09
C MET A 14 2.35 -6.59 4.38
N LYS A 15 2.97 -6.23 5.50
CA LYS A 15 2.23 -6.02 6.75
C LYS A 15 1.75 -4.58 6.79
N GLY A 16 0.46 -4.36 6.58
CA GLY A 16 -0.14 -3.01 6.54
C GLY A 16 -0.32 -2.39 7.92
N GLY A 17 -0.39 -3.22 8.97
CA GLY A 17 -0.36 -2.74 10.35
C GLY A 17 -0.79 -3.81 11.35
N PRO A 18 -0.91 -3.44 12.64
CA PRO A 18 -1.28 -4.37 13.72
C PRO A 18 -2.79 -4.63 13.80
N VAL A 19 -3.62 -3.78 13.21
CA VAL A 19 -5.08 -3.89 13.30
C VAL A 19 -5.62 -4.78 12.19
N ASP A 20 -6.54 -5.68 12.55
CA ASP A 20 -7.28 -6.57 11.63
C ASP A 20 -6.38 -7.29 10.61
N THR A 21 -5.30 -7.91 11.09
CA THR A 21 -4.33 -8.65 10.26
C THR A 21 -4.92 -9.83 9.47
N GLY A 22 -6.13 -10.26 9.81
CA GLY A 22 -6.89 -11.26 9.05
C GLY A 22 -7.50 -10.71 7.76
N ARG A 23 -7.64 -9.37 7.65
CA ARG A 23 -8.18 -8.71 6.48
C ARG A 23 -7.06 -8.25 5.55
N GLY A 24 -7.18 -8.63 4.29
CA GLY A 24 -6.28 -8.21 3.23
C GLY A 24 -6.83 -7.01 2.46
N PHE A 25 -5.97 -6.03 2.25
CA PHE A 25 -6.22 -4.84 1.45
C PHE A 25 -5.29 -4.88 0.24
N VAL A 26 -5.84 -4.76 -0.96
CA VAL A 26 -5.06 -4.73 -2.18
C VAL A 26 -4.98 -3.29 -2.66
N LEU A 27 -3.78 -2.72 -2.58
CA LEU A 27 -3.45 -1.47 -3.25
C LEU A 27 -3.07 -1.80 -4.68
N HIS A 28 -3.64 -1.08 -5.64
CA HIS A 28 -3.35 -1.28 -7.04
C HIS A 28 -3.45 0.02 -7.83
N SER A 29 -2.92 -0.02 -9.05
CA SER A 29 -3.05 1.08 -9.99
C SER A 29 -4.49 1.22 -10.51
N SER A 30 -4.88 2.44 -10.88
CA SER A 30 -6.26 2.78 -11.27
C SER A 30 -6.73 2.19 -12.62
N ASP A 31 -5.89 1.42 -13.31
CA ASP A 31 -6.25 0.67 -14.53
C ASP A 31 -7.19 -0.51 -14.26
N PHE A 32 -7.37 -0.89 -12.99
CA PHE A 32 -8.31 -1.93 -12.58
C PHE A 32 -9.37 -1.33 -11.65
N TYR A 33 -10.64 -1.68 -11.88
CA TYR A 33 -11.75 -1.20 -11.06
C TYR A 33 -12.82 -2.27 -10.93
N ILE A 34 -13.19 -2.58 -9.69
CA ILE A 34 -14.34 -3.40 -9.34
C ILE A 34 -15.39 -2.49 -8.72
N GLN A 35 -16.56 -2.44 -9.37
CA GLN A 35 -17.71 -1.70 -8.89
C GLN A 35 -18.10 -2.14 -7.47
N ASP A 36 -18.40 -1.19 -6.59
CA ASP A 36 -18.82 -1.41 -5.20
C ASP A 36 -17.77 -2.09 -4.29
N ALA A 37 -16.55 -2.32 -4.78
CA ALA A 37 -15.45 -2.96 -4.03
C ALA A 37 -14.14 -2.17 -4.08
N THR A 38 -14.02 -1.21 -4.99
CA THR A 38 -12.82 -0.40 -5.22
C THR A 38 -13.05 1.03 -4.75
N LEU A 39 -12.18 1.49 -3.87
CA LEU A 39 -12.11 2.86 -3.41
C LEU A 39 -10.97 3.56 -4.14
N ASN A 40 -11.27 4.64 -4.85
CA ASN A 40 -10.24 5.47 -5.46
C ASN A 40 -9.63 6.36 -4.37
N ILE A 41 -8.31 6.25 -4.16
CA ILE A 41 -7.60 7.01 -3.12
C ILE A 41 -7.00 8.28 -3.72
N ASP A 42 -6.31 8.15 -4.86
CA ASP A 42 -5.62 9.26 -5.52
C ASP A 42 -5.41 8.95 -7.02
N ASP A 43 -4.86 9.89 -7.78
CA ASP A 43 -4.57 9.72 -9.21
C ASP A 43 -3.55 8.58 -9.42
N GLY A 44 -4.03 7.49 -10.01
CA GLY A 44 -3.22 6.29 -10.23
C GLY A 44 -3.22 5.29 -9.07
N ILE A 45 -3.92 5.54 -7.96
CA ILE A 45 -3.92 4.66 -6.76
C ILE A 45 -5.34 4.31 -6.33
N SER A 46 -5.64 3.02 -6.28
CA SER A 46 -6.92 2.46 -5.88
C SER A 46 -6.74 1.35 -4.84
N LEU A 47 -7.76 1.17 -4.01
CA LEU A 47 -7.79 0.20 -2.91
C LEU A 47 -8.99 -0.72 -3.07
N THR A 48 -8.75 -2.03 -3.09
CA THR A 48 -9.81 -3.05 -3.08
C THR A 48 -9.64 -3.97 -1.87
N ALA A 49 -10.72 -4.20 -1.13
CA ALA A 49 -10.73 -5.07 0.06
C ALA A 49 -11.56 -6.35 -0.15
N THR A 50 -11.55 -6.91 -1.36
CA THR A 50 -12.28 -8.14 -1.71
C THR A 50 -11.34 -9.22 -2.26
N VAL A 51 -11.78 -10.48 -2.22
CA VAL A 51 -11.05 -11.61 -2.82
C VAL A 51 -11.10 -11.63 -4.35
N ASP A 52 -11.97 -10.83 -4.96
CA ASP A 52 -12.19 -10.88 -6.40
C ASP A 52 -11.04 -10.26 -7.19
N ILE A 53 -10.36 -9.23 -6.65
CA ILE A 53 -9.12 -8.71 -7.25
C ILE A 53 -8.00 -9.77 -7.24
N LEU A 54 -7.90 -10.58 -6.18
CA LEU A 54 -6.92 -11.67 -6.12
C LEU A 54 -7.21 -12.72 -7.20
N LYS A 55 -8.48 -13.04 -7.44
CA LYS A 55 -8.89 -13.92 -8.54
C LYS A 55 -8.61 -13.30 -9.92
N ALA A 56 -8.78 -11.99 -10.06
CA ALA A 56 -8.49 -11.28 -11.32
C ALA A 56 -6.99 -11.31 -11.63
N ILE A 57 -6.14 -11.02 -10.63
CA ILE A 57 -4.68 -11.14 -10.72
C ILE A 57 -4.28 -12.58 -11.06
N ALA A 58 -4.85 -13.56 -10.38
CA ALA A 58 -4.62 -14.99 -10.63
C ALA A 58 -4.99 -15.43 -12.07
N LYS A 59 -5.93 -14.73 -12.72
CA LYS A 59 -6.34 -14.99 -14.12
C LYS A 59 -5.56 -14.17 -15.14
N GLY A 60 -4.61 -13.33 -14.72
CA GLY A 60 -3.88 -12.41 -15.59
C GLY A 60 -4.71 -11.22 -16.08
N ALA A 61 -5.87 -10.96 -15.47
CA ALA A 61 -6.74 -9.82 -15.74
C ALA A 61 -6.68 -8.77 -14.62
N GLY A 62 -5.63 -8.82 -13.79
CA GLY A 62 -5.39 -7.87 -12.71
C GLY A 62 -4.72 -6.59 -13.20
N PRO A 63 -4.56 -5.61 -12.29
CA PRO A 63 -3.88 -4.35 -12.59
C PRO A 63 -2.40 -4.56 -12.90
N LYS A 64 -1.79 -3.57 -13.59
CA LYS A 64 -0.35 -3.55 -13.88
C LYS A 64 0.51 -3.61 -12.61
N HIS A 65 0.09 -2.91 -11.56
CA HIS A 65 0.78 -2.89 -10.28
C HIS A 65 -0.20 -3.22 -9.14
N ALA A 66 0.21 -4.14 -8.26
CA ALA A 66 -0.59 -4.54 -7.11
C ALA A 66 0.28 -4.92 -5.91
N ILE A 67 -0.15 -4.54 -4.71
CA ILE A 67 0.44 -4.92 -3.43
C ILE A 67 -0.67 -5.40 -2.50
N LEU A 68 -0.45 -6.52 -1.84
CA LEU A 68 -1.35 -7.02 -0.80
C LEU A 68 -0.81 -6.57 0.55
N ALA A 69 -1.56 -5.74 1.27
CA ALA A 69 -1.30 -5.39 2.66
C ALA A 69 -2.23 -6.17 3.58
N LEU A 70 -1.68 -6.88 4.57
CA LEU A 70 -2.46 -7.53 5.63
C LEU A 70 -2.57 -6.63 6.85
N GLY A 71 -3.80 -6.34 7.26
CA GLY A 71 -4.10 -5.37 8.31
C GLY A 71 -3.84 -3.93 7.90
N TYR A 72 -4.10 -3.02 8.84
CA TYR A 72 -3.89 -1.59 8.65
C TYR A 72 -3.38 -0.92 9.94
N ALA A 73 -2.75 0.23 9.79
CA ALA A 73 -2.51 1.15 10.89
C ALA A 73 -3.72 2.09 10.97
N GLY A 74 -4.31 2.19 12.16
CA GLY A 74 -5.44 3.07 12.43
C GLY A 74 -5.07 4.06 13.53
N TRP A 75 -5.51 5.29 13.38
CA TRP A 75 -5.37 6.34 14.38
C TRP A 75 -6.73 6.66 14.98
N ALA A 76 -6.74 6.94 16.28
CA ALA A 76 -7.91 7.54 16.92
C ALA A 76 -8.12 8.98 16.39
N PRO A 77 -9.33 9.54 16.52
CA PRO A 77 -9.61 10.91 16.07
C PRO A 77 -8.63 11.92 16.69
N GLY A 78 -7.95 12.70 15.85
CA GLY A 78 -6.98 13.70 16.28
C GLY A 78 -5.61 13.16 16.71
N GLN A 79 -5.42 11.83 16.71
CA GLN A 79 -4.16 11.22 17.15
C GLN A 79 -3.04 11.46 16.14
N LEU A 80 -3.31 11.26 14.84
CA LEU A 80 -2.30 11.45 13.79
C LEU A 80 -1.80 12.89 13.76
N GLU A 81 -2.71 13.86 13.85
CA GLU A 81 -2.39 15.28 13.86
C GLU A 81 -1.53 15.65 15.06
N ASN A 82 -1.86 15.13 16.24
CA ASN A 82 -1.04 15.31 17.44
C ASN A 82 0.36 14.69 17.28
N GLU A 83 0.47 13.48 16.72
CA GLU A 83 1.76 12.84 16.52
C GLU A 83 2.63 13.60 15.51
N ILE A 84 2.04 14.12 14.43
CA ILE A 84 2.74 15.00 13.48
C ILE A 84 3.22 16.28 14.17
N GLN A 85 2.38 16.93 14.99
CA GLN A 85 2.76 18.16 15.72
C GLN A 85 3.86 17.93 16.75
N HIS A 86 3.95 16.73 17.32
CA HIS A 86 5.01 16.36 18.26
C HIS A 86 6.28 15.82 17.55
N ASN A 87 6.41 16.03 16.23
CA ASN A 87 7.50 15.52 15.39
C ASN A 87 7.67 13.99 15.46
N GLY A 88 6.60 13.26 15.76
CA GLY A 88 6.60 11.80 15.74
C GLY A 88 6.57 11.23 14.32
N TRP A 89 6.11 12.02 13.35
CA TRP A 89 6.04 11.62 11.93
C TRP A 89 6.55 12.73 11.00
N LEU A 90 7.25 12.27 9.97
CA LEU A 90 7.53 13.05 8.76
C LEU A 90 6.58 12.58 7.66
N HIS A 91 6.11 13.49 6.82
CA HIS A 91 5.20 13.16 5.70
C HIS A 91 5.74 13.72 4.39
N CYS A 92 5.40 13.04 3.28
CA CYS A 92 5.76 13.43 1.92
C CYS A 92 4.60 13.08 0.98
N ASP A 93 4.58 13.69 -0.20
CA ASP A 93 3.59 13.35 -1.22
C ASP A 93 3.73 11.89 -1.67
N ALA A 94 2.57 11.25 -1.85
CA ALA A 94 2.47 9.90 -2.37
C ALA A 94 3.21 9.78 -3.71
N ASP A 95 3.84 8.63 -3.92
CA ASP A 95 4.62 8.35 -5.12
C ASP A 95 4.36 6.92 -5.57
N PRO A 96 3.91 6.68 -6.81
CA PRO A 96 3.68 5.33 -7.31
C PRO A 96 4.91 4.44 -7.23
N GLU A 97 6.13 4.97 -7.38
CA GLU A 97 7.34 4.16 -7.21
C GLU A 97 7.62 3.85 -5.73
N LEU A 98 7.33 4.75 -4.80
CA LEU A 98 7.45 4.43 -3.37
C LEU A 98 6.40 3.39 -2.96
N ILE A 99 5.19 3.48 -3.50
CA ILE A 99 4.09 2.56 -3.20
C ILE A 99 4.36 1.21 -3.85
N PHE A 100 4.42 1.15 -5.19
CA PHE A 100 4.48 -0.09 -5.97
C PHE A 100 5.90 -0.60 -6.24
N GLY A 101 6.94 0.19 -5.98
CA GLY A 101 8.32 -0.17 -6.28
C GLY A 101 8.80 -1.41 -5.53
N THR A 102 9.79 -2.08 -6.14
CA THR A 102 10.33 -3.36 -5.68
C THR A 102 11.26 -3.24 -4.48
N ASP A 103 11.98 -2.12 -4.34
CA ASP A 103 13.05 -1.94 -3.36
C ASP A 103 12.50 -1.46 -2.02
N VAL A 104 11.97 -2.40 -1.23
CA VAL A 104 11.39 -2.12 0.09
C VAL A 104 12.41 -1.46 1.04
N ASP A 105 13.65 -1.92 1.03
CA ASP A 105 14.73 -1.39 1.88
C ASP A 105 15.09 0.07 1.53
N GLU A 106 15.01 0.46 0.26
CA GLU A 106 15.28 1.83 -0.16
C GLU A 106 14.08 2.78 0.00
N LYS A 107 12.85 2.28 0.15
CA LYS A 107 11.64 3.12 0.25
C LYS A 107 11.76 4.17 1.33
N TYR A 108 12.28 3.80 2.50
CA TYR A 108 12.46 4.73 3.61
C TYR A 108 13.45 5.85 3.27
N ALA A 109 14.62 5.50 2.74
CA ALA A 109 15.64 6.47 2.34
C ALA A 109 15.18 7.36 1.16
N ARG A 110 14.40 6.81 0.22
CA ARG A 110 13.81 7.59 -0.88
C ARG A 110 12.74 8.56 -0.37
N ALA A 111 11.88 8.14 0.56
CA ALA A 111 10.87 9.02 1.16
C ALA A 111 11.50 10.18 1.93
N LEU A 112 12.54 9.92 2.73
CA LEU A 112 13.31 10.97 3.42
C LEU A 112 13.99 11.93 2.45
N ARG A 113 14.63 11.41 1.40
CA ARG A 113 15.25 12.27 0.36
C ARG A 113 14.23 13.14 -0.36
N LYS A 114 12.99 12.68 -0.53
CA LYS A 114 11.90 13.45 -1.17
C LYS A 114 11.55 14.72 -0.39
N ILE A 115 11.77 14.72 0.92
CA ILE A 115 11.58 15.89 1.80
C ILE A 115 12.89 16.61 2.15
N GLY A 116 14.01 16.23 1.50
CA GLY A 116 15.32 16.84 1.70
C GLY A 116 16.01 16.43 3.00
N ILE A 117 15.61 15.31 3.62
CA ILE A 117 16.20 14.78 4.86
C ILE A 117 17.06 13.56 4.54
N GLU A 118 18.25 13.47 5.13
CA GLU A 118 19.07 12.25 5.08
C GLU A 118 18.90 11.45 6.37
N ALA A 119 18.84 10.12 6.27
CA ALA A 119 18.64 9.24 7.42
C ALA A 119 19.73 9.38 8.51
N GLY A 120 20.92 9.88 8.16
CA GLY A 120 21.99 10.17 9.12
C GLY A 120 21.84 11.50 9.88
N MET A 121 20.77 12.27 9.61
CA MET A 121 20.47 13.56 10.25
C MET A 121 19.33 13.49 11.27
N LEU A 122 18.75 12.31 11.49
CA LEU A 122 17.71 12.02 12.49
C LEU A 122 18.34 11.35 13.72
#